data_AF-A0AAP8Q9I9-F1
#
_entry.id   AF-A0AAP8Q9I9-F1
#
_cell.length_a   1.000
_cell.length_b   1.000
_cell.length_c   1.000
_cell.angle_alpha   90.00
_cell.angle_beta   90.00
_cell.angle_gamma   90.00
#
_symmetry.space_group_name_H-M   'P 1'
#
loop_
_entity.id
_entity.type
_entity.pdbx_description
1 polymer ?
#
loop_
_entity_poly.entity_id
_entity_poly.type
_entity_poly.pdbx_seq_one_letter_code
_entity_poly.pdbx_strand_id
1 'polypeptide(L)' 'MDVLRDYKSPYEDNRNLAVLRGTKMPAILTETGFISNSSDLKYLKSSSEQDEIANKNYRGVKDWWFD' A
#
# COMPACT_ATOMS: atom_id res chain seq x y z
N MET A 1 13.53 -2.07 9.44
CA MET A 1 12.55 -1.03 9.82
C MET A 1 13.00 0.38 9.40
N ASP A 2 14.28 0.60 9.08
CA ASP A 2 14.76 1.97 8.78
C ASP A 2 14.41 2.50 7.39
N VAL A 3 14.05 1.64 6.43
CA VAL A 3 13.73 2.06 5.05
C VAL A 3 12.42 2.84 4.91
N LEU A 4 11.49 2.72 5.86
CA LEU A 4 10.19 3.42 5.80
C LEU A 4 10.23 4.80 6.46
N ARG A 5 11.16 5.07 7.39
CA ARG A 5 11.31 6.39 8.02
C ARG A 5 11.84 7.45 7.06
N ASP A 6 12.69 7.02 6.11
CA ASP A 6 13.35 7.92 5.16
C ASP A 6 12.71 7.90 3.75
N TYR A 7 11.61 7.15 3.57
CA TYR A 7 10.89 7.11 2.30
C TYR A 7 10.13 8.43 2.08
N LYS A 8 10.73 9.32 1.30
CA LYS A 8 10.06 10.50 0.75
C LYS A 8 9.41 10.10 -0.58
N SER A 9 8.07 10.07 -0.62
CA SER A 9 7.34 9.82 -1.87
C SER A 9 7.86 10.77 -2.95
N PRO A 10 8.22 10.27 -4.15
CA PRO A 10 8.73 11.12 -5.23
C PRO A 10 7.67 12.09 -5.76
N TYR A 11 6.41 11.91 -5.38
CA TYR A 11 5.28 12.76 -5.73
C TYR A 11 4.37 13.00 -4.53
N GLU A 12 3.90 14.23 -4.36
CA GLU A 12 2.79 14.53 -3.47
C GLU A 12 1.50 14.03 -4.14
N ASP A 13 0.93 12.97 -3.59
CA ASP A 13 -0.38 12.48 -4.02
C ASP A 13 -1.47 13.37 -3.41
N ASN A 14 -1.96 14.31 -4.22
CA ASN A 14 -3.01 15.27 -3.84
C ASN A 14 -4.43 14.79 -4.20
N ARG A 15 -4.61 13.50 -4.50
CA ARG A 15 -5.92 12.94 -4.88
C ARG A 15 -6.89 12.98 -3.69
N ASN A 16 -8.01 13.69 -3.85
CA ASN A 16 -9.11 13.72 -2.87
C ASN A 16 -10.03 12.49 -3.02
N LEU A 17 -9.51 11.32 -2.64
CA LEU A 17 -10.22 10.05 -2.75
C LEU A 17 -11.38 9.99 -1.75
N ALA A 18 -12.60 9.77 -2.25
CA ALA A 18 -13.81 9.79 -1.43
C ALA A 18 -13.77 8.79 -0.26
N VAL A 19 -13.15 7.63 -0.46
CA VAL A 19 -12.98 6.59 0.57
C VAL A 19 -12.04 6.98 1.70
N LEU A 20 -11.17 7.97 1.50
CA LEU A 20 -10.25 8.49 2.51
C LEU A 20 -10.73 9.80 3.14
N ARG A 21 -11.79 10.42 2.61
CA ARG A 21 -12.26 11.72 3.07
C ARG A 21 -13.15 11.60 4.30
N GLY A 22 -12.88 12.42 5.32
CA GLY A 22 -13.73 12.54 6.50
C GLY A 22 -13.67 11.33 7.45
N THR A 23 -12.67 10.46 7.29
CA THR A 23 -12.41 9.38 8.25
C THR A 23 -12.01 9.98 9.59
N LYS A 24 -12.52 9.40 10.69
CA LYS A 24 -12.18 9.83 12.06
C LYS A 24 -10.96 9.10 12.62
N MET A 25 -10.38 8.21 11.82
CA MET A 25 -9.18 7.43 12.09
C MET A 25 -8.20 7.57 10.90
N PRO A 26 -6.90 7.32 11.10
CA PRO A 26 -5.94 7.24 10.00
C PRO A 26 -6.40 6.23 8.94
N ALA A 27 -6.36 6.64 7.67
CA ALA A 27 -6.81 5.84 6.54
C ALA A 27 -5.84 5.97 5.37
N ILE A 28 -5.58 4.86 4.68
CA ILE A 28 -4.74 4.79 3.49
C ILE A 28 -5.42 3.94 2.41
N LEU A 29 -5.07 4.19 1.15
CA LEU A 29 -5.40 3.32 0.02
C LEU A 29 -4.07 2.91 -0.63
N THR A 30 -3.85 1.61 -0.79
CA THR A 30 -2.64 1.08 -1.41
C THR A 30 -2.92 0.61 -2.82
N GLU A 31 -2.18 1.18 -3.78
CA GLU A 31 -2.14 0.69 -5.16
C GLU A 31 -1.08 -0.43 -5.23
N THR A 32 -1.50 -1.67 -5.45
CA THR A 32 -0.60 -2.84 -5.40
C THR A 32 0.12 -3.12 -6.73
N GLY A 33 -0.24 -2.39 -7.79
CA GLY A 33 0.31 -2.52 -9.14
C GLY A 33 -0.70 -2.06 -10.19
N PHE A 34 -0.31 -2.07 -11.47
CA PHE A 34 -1.19 -1.65 -12.57
C PHE A 34 -1.72 -2.85 -13.36
N ILE A 35 -3.02 -3.13 -13.30
CA ILE A 35 -3.67 -4.20 -14.10
C ILE A 35 -3.46 -3.99 -15.62
N SER A 36 -3.31 -2.75 -16.06
CA SER A 36 -3.01 -2.41 -17.46
C SER A 36 -1.58 -2.72 -17.88
N ASN A 37 -0.67 -2.95 -16.95
CA ASN A 37 0.70 -3.39 -17.22
C ASN A 37 0.74 -4.92 -17.16
N SER A 38 1.22 -5.57 -18.22
CA SER A 38 1.21 -7.04 -18.31
C SER A 38 2.07 -7.74 -17.25
N SER A 39 3.17 -7.11 -16.84
CA SER A 39 4.08 -7.66 -15.83
C SER A 39 3.44 -7.59 -14.44
N ASP A 40 2.88 -6.44 -14.09
CA ASP A 40 2.14 -6.25 -12.83
C ASP A 40 0.91 -7.14 -12.79
N LEU A 41 0.16 -7.25 -13.90
CA LEU A 41 -0.99 -8.14 -13.98
C LEU A 41 -0.62 -9.60 -13.70
N LYS A 42 0.52 -10.07 -14.24
CA LYS A 42 1.00 -11.42 -13.97
C LYS A 42 1.33 -11.60 -12.48
N TYR A 43 2.01 -10.62 -11.89
CA TYR A 43 2.33 -10.61 -10.45
C TYR A 43 1.03 -10.63 -9.61
N LEU A 44 0.11 -9.71 -9.87
CA LEU A 44 -1.17 -9.57 -9.16
C LEU A 44 -2.10 -10.79 -9.29
N LYS A 45 -1.95 -11.61 -10.34
CA LYS A 45 -2.76 -12.84 -10.54
C LYS A 45 -2.21 -14.05 -9.81
N SER A 46 -0.98 -14.00 -9.30
CA SER A 46 -0.35 -15.15 -8.68
C SER A 46 -0.64 -15.21 -7.18
N SER A 47 -1.00 -16.39 -6.67
CA SER A 47 -1.36 -16.58 -5.27
C SER A 47 -0.19 -16.28 -4.31
N SER A 48 1.03 -16.70 -4.65
CA SER A 48 2.20 -16.44 -3.80
C SER A 48 2.52 -14.95 -3.67
N GLU A 49 2.35 -14.20 -4.75
CA GLU A 49 2.57 -12.76 -4.81
C GLU A 49 1.44 -12.00 -4.11
N GLN A 50 0.19 -12.48 -4.19
CA GLN A 50 -0.91 -11.96 -3.39
C GLN A 50 -0.66 -12.16 -1.89
N ASP A 51 -0.17 -13.34 -1.49
CA ASP A 51 0.22 -13.62 -0.10
C ASP A 51 1.36 -12.70 0.35
N GLU A 52 2.31 -12.39 -0.53
CA GLU A 52 3.39 -11.44 -0.26
C GLU A 52 2.85 -10.03 0.01
N ILE A 53 1.96 -9.52 -0.86
CA ILE A 53 1.29 -8.23 -0.68
C ILE A 53 0.53 -8.19 0.65
N ALA A 54 -0.26 -9.22 0.94
CA ALA A 54 -1.03 -9.31 2.18
C ALA A 54 -0.13 -9.29 3.42
N ASN A 55 0.97 -10.05 3.41
CA ASN A 55 1.94 -10.08 4.49
C ASN A 55 2.62 -8.72 4.71
N LYS A 56 2.93 -7.99 3.64
CA LYS A 56 3.50 -6.64 3.72
C LYS A 56 2.53 -5.64 4.32
N ASN A 57 1.26 -5.65 3.90
CA ASN A 57 0.21 -4.81 4.50
C ASN A 57 0.01 -5.12 5.99
N TYR A 58 -0.06 -6.41 6.35
CA TYR A 58 -0.19 -6.84 7.73
C TYR A 58 0.96 -6.33 8.60
N ARG A 59 2.21 -6.50 8.15
CA ARG A 59 3.39 -6.01 8.88
C ARG A 59 3.34 -4.49 9.04
N GLY A 60 3.10 -3.74 7.95
CA GLY A 60 3.04 -2.28 8.02
C GLY A 60 2.00 -1.74 9.01
N VAL A 61 0.79 -2.32 9.04
CA VAL A 61 -0.24 -1.94 10.02
C VAL A 61 0.14 -2.36 11.42
N LYS A 62 0.68 -3.57 11.60
CA LYS A 62 1.15 -4.07 12.89
C LYS A 62 2.23 -3.14 13.45
N ASP A 63 3.24 -2.82 12.64
CA ASP A 63 4.35 -1.97 13.06
C ASP A 63 3.83 -0.57 13.43
N TRP A 64 2.98 0.05 12.60
CA TRP A 64 2.37 1.35 12.92
C TRP A 64 1.53 1.37 14.20
N TRP A 65 0.85 0.26 14.52
CA TRP A 65 -0.04 0.19 15.69
C TRP A 65 0.71 -0.13 17.00
N PHE A 66 1.81 -0.86 16.92
CA PHE A 66 2.50 -1.40 18.09
C PHE A 66 3.91 -0.84 18.34
N ASP A 67 4.50 -0.08 17.41
CA ASP A 67 5.71 0.74 17.65
C ASP A 67 5.37 2.11 18.26
#